data_AF-A0A6L7AB70-F1
#
_entry.id   AF-A0A6L7AB70-F1
#
_cell.length_a   1.000
_cell.length_b   1.000
_cell.length_c   1.000
_cell.angle_alpha   90.00
_cell.angle_beta   90.00
_cell.angle_gamma   90.00
#
_symmetry.space_group_name_H-M   'P 1'
#
loop_
_entity.id
_entity.type
_entity.pdbx_description
1 polymer ?
#
loop_
_entity_poly.entity_id
_entity_poly.type
_entity_poly.pdbx_seq_one_letter_code
_entity_poly.pdbx_strand_id
1 'polypeptide(L)'
;MLPIKQILHKLLHHPNTMPWVFVGIMVAVMSSYNTIIRYGFSEKMLLRVAIVYPFVVMFIYYLRTYVSLPIAMMLHRYFPTILTKNVPKHVSVTVLVITFNVSVMMVWFTEIHRQLYPHFISGYVGNWAKTFFVAIPLYFFIVRPITLKLFNKLKQAHPISHIVPLENH
;
A
#
# COMPACT_ATOMS: atom_id res chain seq x y z
N MET A 1 -15.76 -18.14 -21.18
CA MET A 1 -14.73 -17.07 -21.14
C MET A 1 -15.46 -15.75 -20.85
N LEU A 2 -15.47 -15.26 -19.61
CA LEU A 2 -16.12 -13.96 -19.34
C LEU A 2 -15.38 -12.87 -20.14
N PRO A 3 -16.08 -12.01 -20.89
CA PRO A 3 -15.43 -10.96 -21.65
C PRO A 3 -14.70 -10.03 -20.68
N ILE A 4 -13.43 -9.76 -20.94
CA ILE A 4 -12.50 -8.96 -20.11
C ILE A 4 -13.15 -7.64 -19.64
N LYS A 5 -14.02 -7.05 -20.47
CA LYS A 5 -14.80 -5.84 -20.16
C LYS A 5 -15.71 -5.99 -18.94
N GLN A 6 -16.37 -7.14 -18.75
CA GLN A 6 -17.24 -7.41 -17.61
C GLN A 6 -16.43 -7.62 -16.32
N ILE A 7 -15.28 -8.30 -16.40
CA ILE A 7 -14.37 -8.48 -15.26
C ILE A 7 -13.82 -7.13 -14.81
N LEU A 8 -13.38 -6.30 -15.76
CA LEU A 8 -12.84 -4.97 -15.48
C LEU A 8 -13.90 -4.06 -14.86
N HIS A 9 -15.14 -4.10 -15.37
CA HIS A 9 -16.26 -3.37 -14.79
C HIS A 9 -16.58 -3.83 -13.35
N LYS A 10 -16.60 -5.14 -13.11
CA LYS A 10 -16.83 -5.71 -11.78
C LYS A 10 -15.71 -5.35 -10.80
N LEU A 11 -14.46 -5.38 -11.26
CA LEU A 11 -13.30 -4.95 -10.47
C LEU A 11 -13.34 -3.46 -10.16
N LEU A 12 -13.67 -2.59 -11.12
CA LEU A 12 -13.72 -1.14 -10.92
C LEU A 12 -14.70 -0.73 -9.81
N HIS A 13 -15.82 -1.45 -9.67
CA HIS A 13 -16.85 -1.13 -8.68
C HIS A 13 -16.74 -1.92 -7.38
N HIS A 14 -15.80 -2.87 -7.27
CA HIS A 14 -15.63 -3.67 -6.07
C HIS A 14 -14.98 -2.86 -4.92
N PRO A 15 -15.50 -2.93 -3.68
CA PRO A 15 -15.04 -2.09 -2.56
C PRO A 15 -13.57 -2.34 -2.18
N ASN A 16 -13.05 -3.54 -2.40
CA ASN A 16 -11.65 -3.88 -2.09
C ASN A 16 -10.65 -3.42 -3.16
N THR A 17 -11.10 -2.96 -4.33
CA THR A 17 -10.20 -2.60 -5.43
C THR A 17 -9.36 -1.38 -5.11
N MET A 18 -9.94 -0.36 -4.47
CA MET A 18 -9.17 0.81 -4.05
C MET A 18 -8.03 0.45 -3.09
N PRO A 19 -8.27 -0.31 -1.99
CA PRO A 19 -7.21 -0.83 -1.14
C PRO A 19 -6.08 -1.54 -1.90
N TRP A 20 -6.42 -2.42 -2.85
CA TRP A 20 -5.44 -3.14 -3.68
C TRP A 20 -4.61 -2.19 -4.55
N VAL A 21 -5.27 -1.25 -5.23
CA VAL A 21 -4.60 -0.27 -6.09
C VAL A 21 -3.67 0.63 -5.28
N PHE A 22 -4.10 1.10 -4.10
CA PHE A 22 -3.25 1.90 -3.22
C PHE A 22 -2.00 1.14 -2.78
N VAL A 23 -2.15 -0.11 -2.34
CA VAL A 23 -1.01 -0.94 -1.92
C VAL A 23 -0.09 -1.21 -3.11
N GLY A 24 -0.64 -1.59 -4.27
CA GLY A 24 0.13 -1.85 -5.48
C GLY A 24 0.96 -0.66 -5.92
N ILE A 25 0.33 0.51 -6.10
CA ILE A 25 1.03 1.74 -6.49
C ILE A 25 2.10 2.10 -5.45
N MET A 26 1.79 2.00 -4.16
CA MET A 26 2.76 2.35 -3.13
C MET A 26 4.00 1.46 -3.15
N VAL A 27 3.78 0.15 -3.21
CA VAL A 27 4.85 -0.84 -3.23
C VAL A 27 5.67 -0.72 -4.49
N ALA A 28 5.05 -0.43 -5.63
CA ALA A 28 5.74 -0.22 -6.90
C ALA A 28 6.71 0.97 -6.78
N VAL A 29 6.19 2.14 -6.37
CA VAL A 29 7.01 3.36 -6.25
C VAL A 29 8.11 3.19 -5.21
N MET A 30 7.80 2.61 -4.04
CA MET A 30 8.78 2.39 -2.98
C MET A 30 9.85 1.37 -3.34
N SER A 31 9.47 0.28 -3.99
CA SER A 31 10.43 -0.72 -4.47
C SER A 31 11.34 -0.12 -5.54
N SER A 32 10.78 0.61 -6.50
CA SER A 32 11.57 1.33 -7.51
C SER A 32 12.52 2.33 -6.86
N TYR A 33 12.04 3.18 -5.94
CA TYR A 33 12.86 4.16 -5.23
C TYR A 33 14.00 3.51 -4.45
N ASN A 34 13.69 2.53 -3.59
CA ASN A 34 14.68 1.85 -2.76
C ASN A 34 15.73 1.13 -3.61
N THR A 35 15.32 0.55 -4.74
CA THR A 35 16.23 -0.22 -5.58
C THR A 35 17.12 0.69 -6.44
N ILE A 36 16.58 1.79 -6.99
CA ILE A 36 17.37 2.80 -7.73
C ILE A 36 18.46 3.39 -6.85
N ILE A 37 18.14 3.76 -5.61
CA ILE A 37 19.11 4.36 -4.68
C ILE A 37 20.19 3.36 -4.26
N ARG A 38 19.87 2.07 -4.16
CA ARG A 38 20.84 1.04 -3.71
C ARG A 38 21.75 0.53 -4.81
N TYR A 39 21.22 0.32 -6.01
CA TYR A 39 21.92 -0.44 -7.05
C TYR A 39 22.12 0.36 -8.35
N GLY A 40 21.63 1.60 -8.42
CA GLY A 40 21.63 2.39 -9.65
C GLY A 40 20.66 1.86 -10.71
N PHE A 41 20.70 2.42 -11.91
CA PHE A 41 19.82 1.99 -13.02
C PHE A 41 20.46 0.80 -13.76
N SER A 42 19.89 -0.39 -13.64
CA SER A 42 20.38 -1.60 -14.33
C SER A 42 19.23 -2.50 -14.80
N GLU A 43 19.33 -3.11 -15.97
CA GLU A 43 18.28 -3.99 -16.52
C GLU A 43 18.01 -5.22 -15.64
N LYS A 44 19.07 -5.79 -15.06
CA LYS A 44 18.96 -6.92 -14.12
C LYS A 44 18.17 -6.54 -12.85
N MET A 45 18.17 -5.25 -12.50
CA MET A 45 17.43 -4.70 -11.38
C MET A 45 15.92 -4.70 -11.66
N LEU A 46 15.51 -4.17 -12.81
CA LEU A 46 14.09 -4.08 -13.20
C LEU A 46 13.43 -5.45 -13.25
N LEU A 47 14.13 -6.44 -13.81
CA LEU A 47 13.62 -7.80 -13.92
C LEU A 47 13.44 -8.46 -12.54
N ARG A 48 14.40 -8.25 -11.63
CA ARG A 48 14.29 -8.74 -10.24
C ARG A 48 13.14 -8.07 -9.49
N VAL A 49 12.98 -6.75 -9.63
CA VAL A 49 11.87 -6.02 -9.01
C VAL A 49 10.54 -6.51 -9.56
N ALA A 50 10.42 -6.71 -10.87
CA ALA A 50 9.18 -7.17 -11.50
C ALA A 50 8.74 -8.57 -11.01
N ILE A 51 9.69 -9.49 -10.78
CA ILE A 51 9.40 -10.83 -10.25
C ILE A 51 8.99 -10.77 -8.78
N VAL A 52 9.70 -9.99 -7.95
CA VAL A 52 9.47 -9.94 -6.50
C VAL A 52 8.23 -9.10 -6.15
N TYR A 53 7.94 -8.08 -6.96
CA TYR A 53 6.83 -7.14 -6.78
C TYR A 53 5.47 -7.80 -6.49
N PRO A 54 4.94 -8.74 -7.30
CA PRO A 54 3.62 -9.33 -7.06
C PRO A 54 3.54 -10.06 -5.72
N PHE A 55 4.61 -10.74 -5.29
CA PHE A 55 4.66 -11.42 -4.00
C PHE A 55 4.62 -10.42 -2.84
N VAL A 56 5.40 -9.33 -2.95
CA VAL A 56 5.46 -8.29 -1.92
C VAL A 56 4.12 -7.55 -1.83
N VAL A 57 3.49 -7.19 -2.95
CA VAL A 57 2.15 -6.58 -2.95
C VAL A 57 1.13 -7.48 -2.27
N MET A 58 1.13 -8.77 -2.62
CA MET A 58 0.21 -9.74 -2.03
C MET A 58 0.44 -9.86 -0.52
N PHE A 59 1.69 -10.02 -0.08
CA PHE A 59 2.05 -10.11 1.33
C PHE A 59 1.60 -8.87 2.13
N ILE A 60 1.87 -7.66 1.61
CA ILE A 60 1.53 -6.41 2.29
C ILE A 60 0.02 -6.20 2.30
N TYR A 61 -0.68 -6.60 1.25
CA TYR A 61 -2.14 -6.54 1.23
C TYR A 61 -2.75 -7.41 2.33
N TYR A 62 -2.26 -8.65 2.48
CA TYR A 62 -2.68 -9.54 3.56
C TYR A 62 -2.31 -8.97 4.94
N LEU A 63 -1.07 -8.54 5.12
CA LEU A 63 -0.61 -7.92 6.36
C LEU A 63 -1.45 -6.69 6.75
N ARG A 64 -1.78 -5.85 5.77
CA ARG A 64 -2.63 -4.68 5.98
C ARG A 64 -4.03 -5.08 6.42
N THR A 65 -4.65 -6.01 5.70
CA THR A 65 -6.07 -6.37 5.87
C THR A 65 -6.31 -7.12 7.17
N TYR A 66 -5.44 -8.09 7.49
CA TYR A 66 -5.65 -9.00 8.62
C TYR A 66 -4.97 -8.54 9.91
N VAL A 67 -3.91 -7.74 9.83
CA VAL A 67 -3.10 -7.36 11.01
C VAL A 67 -3.10 -5.86 11.22
N SER A 68 -2.64 -5.08 10.23
CA SER A 68 -2.37 -3.65 10.43
C SER A 68 -3.64 -2.83 10.65
N LEU A 69 -4.68 -3.07 9.84
CA LEU A 69 -5.95 -2.36 9.91
C LEU A 69 -6.69 -2.63 11.23
N PRO A 70 -6.91 -3.88 11.68
CA PRO A 70 -7.57 -4.12 12.96
C PRO A 70 -6.77 -3.55 14.14
N ILE A 71 -5.44 -3.70 14.14
CA ILE A 71 -4.59 -3.12 15.19
C ILE A 71 -4.67 -1.59 15.19
N ALA A 72 -4.59 -0.93 14.03
CA ALA A 72 -4.68 0.53 13.95
C ALA A 72 -6.05 1.05 14.43
N MET A 73 -7.14 0.34 14.12
CA MET A 73 -8.47 0.69 14.61
C MET A 73 -8.60 0.49 16.12
N MET A 74 -8.01 -0.58 16.67
CA MET A 74 -7.99 -0.84 18.11
C MET A 74 -7.16 0.20 18.85
N LEU A 75 -5.99 0.56 18.32
CA LEU A 75 -5.10 1.56 18.91
C LEU A 75 -5.71 2.96 18.90
N HIS A 76 -6.41 3.33 17.82
CA HIS A 76 -7.16 4.58 17.76
C HIS A 76 -8.28 4.63 18.81
N ARG A 77 -8.93 3.50 19.13
CA ARG A 77 -9.93 3.44 20.21
C ARG A 77 -9.31 3.51 21.60
N TYR A 78 -8.13 2.92 21.79
CA TYR A 78 -7.44 2.84 23.08
C TYR A 78 -6.72 4.14 23.48
N PHE A 79 -6.22 4.92 22.52
CA PHE A 79 -5.49 6.17 22.79
C PHE A 79 -6.22 7.41 22.24
N PRO A 80 -7.44 7.71 22.71
CA PRO A 80 -8.20 8.83 22.18
C PRO A 80 -7.51 10.17 22.46
N THR A 81 -6.86 10.33 23.61
CA THR A 81 -6.25 11.59 24.05
C THR A 81 -5.05 12.03 23.19
N ILE A 82 -4.28 11.07 22.66
CA ILE A 82 -3.07 11.34 21.85
C ILE A 82 -3.42 11.41 20.35
N LEU A 83 -4.37 10.60 19.88
CA LEU A 83 -4.66 10.44 18.45
C LEU A 83 -5.91 11.18 17.97
N THR A 84 -6.86 11.50 18.86
CA THR A 84 -8.20 12.01 18.46
C THR A 84 -8.35 13.51 18.69
N LYS A 85 -7.52 14.14 19.53
CA LYS A 85 -7.72 15.53 19.95
C LYS A 85 -7.53 16.54 18.80
N ASN A 86 -6.59 16.30 17.88
CA ASN A 86 -6.23 17.26 16.83
C ASN A 86 -6.15 16.67 15.40
N VAL A 87 -6.35 15.35 15.20
CA VAL A 87 -6.12 14.71 13.89
C VAL A 87 -7.36 13.92 13.44
N PRO A 88 -7.85 14.12 12.20
CA PRO A 88 -9.00 13.37 11.72
C PRO A 88 -8.69 11.87 11.61
N LYS A 89 -9.63 11.04 12.05
CA LYS A 89 -9.52 9.56 12.14
C LYS A 89 -8.95 8.89 10.89
N HIS A 90 -9.33 9.39 9.70
CA HIS A 90 -8.87 8.85 8.42
C HIS A 90 -7.37 9.06 8.17
N VAL A 91 -6.75 10.11 8.74
CA VAL A 91 -5.31 10.36 8.65
C VAL A 91 -4.58 9.53 9.68
N SER A 92 -5.04 9.58 10.94
CA SER A 92 -4.42 8.87 12.06
C SER A 92 -4.35 7.35 11.83
N VAL A 93 -5.47 6.72 11.46
CA VAL A 93 -5.50 5.27 11.15
C VAL A 93 -4.60 4.93 9.96
N THR A 94 -4.61 5.76 8.91
CA THR A 94 -3.76 5.55 7.74
C THR A 94 -2.28 5.62 8.08
N VAL A 95 -1.86 6.62 8.86
CA VAL A 95 -0.48 6.76 9.31
C VAL A 95 -0.08 5.54 10.13
N LEU A 96 -0.90 5.11 11.09
CA LEU A 96 -0.61 3.91 11.90
C LEU A 96 -0.47 2.64 11.04
N VAL A 97 -1.34 2.46 10.05
CA VAL A 97 -1.24 1.34 9.10
C VAL A 97 0.06 1.42 8.31
N ILE A 98 0.46 2.60 7.83
CA ILE A 98 1.75 2.79 7.13
C ILE A 98 2.91 2.48 8.08
N THR A 99 2.90 3.01 9.31
CA THR A 99 3.93 2.76 10.32
C THR A 99 4.12 1.26 10.53
N PHE A 100 3.04 0.52 10.78
CA PHE A 100 3.11 -0.92 11.06
C PHE A 100 3.63 -1.71 9.85
N ASN A 101 3.12 -1.43 8.65
CA ASN A 101 3.58 -2.10 7.43
C ASN A 101 5.06 -1.82 7.14
N VAL A 102 5.51 -0.57 7.30
CA VAL A 102 6.92 -0.21 7.13
C VAL A 102 7.79 -0.88 8.18
N SER A 103 7.35 -0.94 9.44
CA SER A 103 8.06 -1.64 10.51
C SER A 103 8.30 -3.11 10.18
N VAL A 104 7.25 -3.84 9.78
CA VAL A 104 7.36 -5.28 9.45
C VAL A 104 8.24 -5.49 8.22
N MET A 105 8.06 -4.70 7.16
CA MET A 105 8.91 -4.80 5.98
C MET A 105 10.38 -4.52 6.29
N MET A 106 10.66 -3.59 7.18
CA MET A 106 12.03 -3.25 7.55
C MET A 106 12.71 -4.32 8.40
N VAL A 107 11.96 -4.99 9.27
CA VAL A 107 12.49 -6.15 10.01
C VAL A 107 12.90 -7.22 9.01
N TRP A 108 11.98 -7.59 8.11
CA TRP A 108 12.22 -8.59 7.06
C TRP A 108 13.41 -8.21 6.16
N PHE A 109 13.48 -6.95 5.74
CA PHE A 109 14.55 -6.46 4.89
C PHE A 109 15.93 -6.49 5.58
N THR A 110 15.98 -6.11 6.86
CA THR A 110 17.21 -6.09 7.65
C THR A 110 17.71 -7.51 7.91
N GLU A 111 16.81 -8.47 8.15
CA GLU A 111 17.18 -9.88 8.29
C GLU A 111 17.71 -10.50 6.99
N ILE A 112 17.06 -10.25 5.85
CA ILE A 112 17.54 -10.77 4.56
C ILE A 112 18.90 -10.17 4.17
N HIS A 113 19.14 -8.90 4.49
CA HIS A 113 20.37 -8.21 4.13
C HIS A 113 21.35 -8.07 5.31
N ARG A 114 21.36 -9.05 6.22
CA ARG A 114 22.22 -9.04 7.42
C ARG A 114 23.71 -8.87 7.09
N GLN A 115 24.15 -9.31 5.91
CA GLN A 115 25.52 -9.08 5.41
C GLN A 115 25.84 -7.61 5.11
N LEU A 116 24.83 -6.77 4.79
CA LEU A 116 24.99 -5.33 4.55
C LEU A 116 24.90 -4.49 5.82
N TYR A 117 24.34 -5.04 6.91
CA TYR A 117 24.16 -4.34 8.19
C TYR A 117 24.64 -5.22 9.35
N PRO A 118 25.94 -5.18 9.71
CA PRO A 118 26.46 -5.94 10.84
C PRO A 118 25.80 -5.54 12.18
N HIS A 119 25.31 -4.31 12.29
CA HIS A 119 24.53 -3.82 13.44
C HIS A 119 23.04 -3.73 13.10
N PHE A 120 22.27 -4.76 13.48
CA PHE A 120 20.84 -4.89 13.17
C PHE A 120 20.02 -3.66 13.58
N ILE A 121 20.13 -3.21 14.83
CA ILE A 121 19.31 -2.13 15.38
C ILE A 121 19.56 -0.81 14.65
N SER A 122 20.84 -0.43 14.44
CA SER A 122 21.17 0.83 13.76
C SER A 122 20.77 0.81 12.28
N GLY A 123 20.97 -0.32 11.59
CA GLY A 123 20.55 -0.47 10.20
C GLY A 123 19.02 -0.43 10.06
N TYR A 124 18.31 -1.13 10.95
CA TYR A 124 16.86 -1.16 11.02
C TYR A 124 16.28 0.23 11.24
N VAL A 125 16.67 0.93 12.33
CA VAL A 125 16.09 2.23 12.68
C VAL A 125 16.39 3.28 11.60
N GLY A 126 17.62 3.31 11.07
CA GLY A 126 18.01 4.26 10.03
C GLY A 126 17.23 4.06 8.73
N ASN A 127 17.06 2.80 8.29
CA ASN A 127 16.31 2.51 7.07
C ASN A 127 14.81 2.72 7.29
N TRP A 128 14.29 2.27 8.43
CA TRP A 128 12.91 2.47 8.84
C TRP A 128 12.52 3.95 8.84
N ALA A 129 13.31 4.82 9.47
CA ALA A 129 13.02 6.25 9.49
C ALA A 129 12.99 6.83 8.08
N LYS A 130 13.99 6.53 7.24
CA LYS A 130 14.05 7.01 5.85
C LYS A 130 12.81 6.60 5.07
N THR A 131 12.44 5.31 5.09
CA THR A 131 11.27 4.84 4.35
C THR A 131 9.96 5.35 4.94
N PHE A 132 9.85 5.47 6.26
CA PHE A 132 8.66 6.01 6.91
C PHE A 132 8.41 7.48 6.52
N PHE A 133 9.45 8.31 6.58
CA PHE A 133 9.37 9.73 6.20
C PHE A 133 9.17 9.94 4.70
N VAL A 134 9.57 8.99 3.86
CA VAL A 134 9.24 9.04 2.41
C VAL A 134 7.81 8.53 2.16
N ALA A 135 7.35 7.52 2.91
CA ALA A 135 6.06 6.86 2.69
C ALA A 135 4.87 7.76 3.00
N ILE A 136 4.93 8.50 4.10
CA ILE A 136 3.81 9.37 4.49
C ILE A 136 3.55 10.45 3.44
N PRO A 137 4.53 11.31 3.07
CA PRO A 137 4.30 12.35 2.07
C PRO A 137 3.91 11.76 0.72
N LEU A 138 4.60 10.70 0.28
CA LEU A 138 4.28 10.03 -0.98
C LEU A 138 2.84 9.51 -1.01
N TYR A 139 2.32 8.99 0.11
CA TYR A 139 0.94 8.52 0.19
C TYR A 139 -0.05 9.66 0.08
N PHE A 140 0.10 10.69 0.92
CA PHE A 140 -0.90 11.76 1.01
C PHE A 140 -0.87 12.70 -0.18
N PHE A 141 0.31 13.04 -0.71
CA PHE A 141 0.46 14.06 -1.76
C PHE A 141 0.48 13.51 -3.18
N ILE A 142 0.88 12.26 -3.38
CA ILE A 142 1.07 11.69 -4.73
C ILE A 142 0.11 10.54 -4.95
N VAL A 143 0.26 9.43 -4.21
CA VAL A 143 -0.46 8.19 -4.49
C VAL A 143 -1.96 8.36 -4.28
N ARG A 144 -2.38 8.92 -3.15
CA ARG A 144 -3.81 9.14 -2.84
C ARG A 144 -4.52 9.99 -3.89
N PRO A 145 -4.08 11.22 -4.21
CA PRO A 145 -4.79 12.07 -5.16
C PRO A 145 -4.76 11.53 -6.59
N ILE A 146 -3.65 10.94 -7.04
CA ILE A 146 -3.55 10.35 -8.39
C ILE A 146 -4.52 9.19 -8.55
N THR A 147 -4.53 8.27 -7.57
CA THR A 147 -5.42 7.11 -7.61
C THR A 147 -6.88 7.54 -7.59
N LEU A 148 -7.26 8.49 -6.73
CA LEU A 148 -8.63 9.00 -6.67
C LEU A 148 -9.04 9.69 -7.98
N LYS A 149 -8.18 10.55 -8.55
CA LYS A 149 -8.45 11.19 -9.85
C LYS A 149 -8.64 10.15 -10.97
N LEU A 150 -7.77 9.15 -11.03
CA LEU A 150 -7.84 8.09 -12.03
C LEU A 150 -9.11 7.26 -11.86
N PHE A 151 -9.41 6.84 -10.64
CA PHE A 151 -10.60 6.03 -10.35
C PHE A 151 -11.89 6.79 -10.61
N ASN A 152 -11.94 8.08 -10.28
CA ASN A 152 -13.08 8.94 -10.58
C ASN A 152 -13.28 9.11 -12.09
N LYS A 153 -12.21 9.34 -12.85
CA LYS A 153 -12.28 9.37 -14.33
C LYS A 153 -12.75 8.04 -14.91
N LEU A 154 -12.25 6.92 -14.41
CA LEU A 154 -12.66 5.58 -14.86
C LEU A 154 -14.13 5.29 -14.54
N LYS A 155 -14.61 5.67 -13.35
CA LYS A 155 -16.02 5.54 -12.97
C LYS A 155 -16.93 6.45 -13.80
N GLN A 156 -16.47 7.64 -14.18
CA GLN A 156 -17.20 8.54 -15.09
C GLN A 156 -17.24 7.99 -16.52
N ALA A 157 -16.15 7.38 -17.00
CA ALA A 157 -16.10 6.76 -18.33
C ALA A 157 -16.87 5.42 -18.40
N HIS A 158 -17.04 4.74 -17.26
CA HIS A 158 -17.75 3.47 -17.13
C HIS A 158 -18.79 3.55 -15.99
N PRO A 159 -19.88 4.32 -16.17
CA PRO A 159 -20.93 4.43 -15.17
C PRO A 159 -21.58 3.06 -14.95
N ILE A 160 -22.02 2.81 -13.71
CA ILE A 160 -22.79 1.61 -13.37
C ILE A 160 -24.05 1.64 -14.24
N SER A 161 -24.11 0.80 -15.27
CA SER A 161 -25.36 0.60 -16.01
C SER A 161 -26.38 0.05 -15.02
N HIS A 162 -27.42 0.83 -14.71
CA HIS A 162 -28.62 0.41 -14.00
C HIS A 162 -29.38 -0.65 -14.81
N ILE A 163 -28.80 -1.81 -15.11
CA ILE A 163 -29.50 -2.94 -15.73
C ILE A 163 -28.82 -4.25 -15.33
N VAL A 164 -29.03 -4.67 -14.09
CA VAL A 164 -29.34 -6.07 -13.81
C VAL A 164 -30.50 -5.98 -12.82
N PRO A 165 -31.76 -6.13 -13.27
CA PRO A 165 -32.84 -6.42 -12.33
C PRO A 165 -32.41 -7.66 -11.56
N LEU A 166 -32.61 -7.64 -10.25
CA LEU A 166 -32.72 -8.84 -9.46
C LEU A 166 -33.91 -9.63 -10.03
N GLU A 167 -33.69 -10.37 -11.10
CA GLU A 167 -34.63 -11.40 -11.53
C GLU A 167 -34.41 -12.58 -10.62
N ASN A 168 -35.38 -12.72 -9.72
CA ASN A 168 -35.63 -13.89 -8.90
C ASN A 168 -35.48 -15.16 -9.74
N HIS A 169 -34.69 -16.13 -9.26
CA HIS A 169 -35.06 -17.54 -9.12
C HIS A 169 -33.94 -18.31 -8.42
#